data_AF-A0A7S3MQ89-F1
#
_entry.id   AF-A0A7S3MQ89-F1
#
_cell.length_a   1.000
_cell.length_b   1.000
_cell.length_c   1.000
_cell.angle_alpha   90.00
_cell.angle_beta   90.00
_cell.angle_gamma   90.00
#
_symmetry.space_group_name_H-M   'P 1'
#
loop_
_entity.id
_entity.type
_entity.pdbx_description
1 polymer ?
#
loop_
_entity_poly.entity_id
_entity_poly.type
_entity_poly.pdbx_seq_one_letter_code
_entity_poly.pdbx_strand_id
1 'polypeptide(L)'
;MKDFVDIVDVSEEVSPYLRYRPGMLKWKVFHRGKGKNHPALWYQTWPSVPEWKRKDGESHALTESMFHEDYTYYNNQKGRTVMRDPLNLSRCMRFYPHEDNQGGFFCAVFKKHADVPSGHIQ
;
A
#
# COMPACT_ATOMS: atom_id res chain seq x y z
N MET A 1 -2.60 11.32 -11.81
CA MET A 1 -2.17 9.93 -12.12
C MET A 1 -3.26 9.20 -12.89
N LYS A 2 -4.50 9.18 -12.37
CA LYS A 2 -5.67 8.54 -13.01
C LYS A 2 -5.90 8.99 -14.47
N ASP A 3 -5.63 10.26 -14.76
CA ASP A 3 -5.83 10.82 -16.11
C ASP A 3 -4.85 10.27 -17.16
N PHE A 4 -3.74 9.68 -16.71
CA PHE A 4 -2.67 9.17 -17.58
C PHE A 4 -2.51 7.66 -17.49
N VAL A 5 -2.78 7.07 -16.32
CA VAL A 5 -2.60 5.65 -16.03
C VAL A 5 -3.63 5.19 -15.02
N ASP A 6 -4.23 4.02 -15.26
CA ASP A 6 -5.11 3.33 -14.30
C ASP A 6 -4.60 1.93 -13.97
N ILE A 7 -4.87 1.49 -12.73
CA ILE A 7 -4.75 0.08 -12.36
C ILE A 7 -5.94 -0.68 -12.95
N VAL A 8 -5.65 -1.71 -13.73
CA VAL A 8 -6.65 -2.55 -14.39
C VAL A 8 -6.77 -3.92 -13.72
N ASP A 9 -7.96 -4.48 -13.80
CA ASP A 9 -8.23 -5.84 -13.34
C ASP A 9 -7.78 -6.82 -14.42
N VAL A 10 -6.96 -7.79 -14.02
CA VAL A 10 -6.41 -8.85 -14.88
C VAL A 10 -6.65 -10.23 -14.26
N SER A 11 -7.64 -10.35 -13.37
CA SER A 11 -7.96 -11.60 -12.68
C SER A 11 -8.21 -12.77 -13.64
N GLU A 12 -8.79 -12.52 -14.81
CA GLU A 12 -9.03 -13.53 -15.86
C GLU A 12 -7.74 -14.08 -16.51
N GLU A 13 -6.63 -13.35 -16.42
CA GLU A 13 -5.33 -13.79 -16.92
C GLU A 13 -4.54 -14.62 -15.89
N VAL A 14 -5.03 -14.66 -14.65
CA VAL A 14 -4.37 -15.40 -13.57
C VAL A 14 -4.73 -16.87 -13.68
N SER A 15 -3.71 -17.72 -13.62
CA SER A 15 -3.91 -19.17 -13.56
C SER A 15 -4.89 -19.54 -12.44
N PRO A 16 -5.90 -20.39 -12.70
CA PRO A 16 -6.87 -20.79 -11.68
C PRO A 16 -6.23 -21.57 -10.52
N TYR A 17 -5.01 -22.06 -10.70
CA TYR A 17 -4.24 -22.76 -9.67
C TYR A 17 -3.46 -21.82 -8.75
N LEU A 18 -3.36 -20.54 -9.10
CA LEU A 18 -2.55 -19.56 -8.36
C LEU A 18 -3.44 -18.75 -7.41
N ARG A 19 -3.25 -18.91 -6.10
CA ARG A 19 -4.08 -18.24 -5.08
C ARG A 19 -3.55 -16.84 -4.77
N TYR A 20 -4.44 -15.86 -4.72
CA TYR A 20 -4.10 -14.49 -4.35
C TYR A 20 -5.20 -13.80 -3.52
N ARG A 21 -4.84 -12.68 -2.90
CA ARG A 21 -5.78 -11.76 -2.28
C ARG A 21 -5.79 -10.41 -3.01
N PRO A 22 -6.96 -9.74 -3.13
CA PRO A 22 -7.05 -8.38 -3.67
C PRO A 22 -6.18 -7.40 -2.88
N GLY A 23 -5.73 -6.31 -3.51
CA GLY A 23 -4.90 -5.27 -2.91
C GLY A 23 -5.53 -4.60 -1.67
N MET A 24 -4.70 -3.93 -0.86
CA MET A 24 -5.13 -3.47 0.46
C MET A 24 -5.85 -2.13 0.33
N LEU A 25 -7.07 -2.05 0.87
CA LEU A 25 -7.80 -0.78 1.00
C LEU A 25 -7.56 -0.10 2.35
N LYS A 26 -6.96 -0.80 3.30
CA LYS A 26 -6.58 -0.24 4.59
C LYS A 26 -5.39 -0.99 5.14
N TRP A 27 -4.48 -0.27 5.77
CA TRP A 27 -3.32 -0.89 6.42
C TRP A 27 -2.86 -0.06 7.61
N LYS A 28 -2.04 -0.70 8.43
CA LYS A 28 -1.26 -0.07 9.49
C LYS A 28 0.20 -0.30 9.16
N VAL A 29 1.06 0.62 9.57
CA VAL A 29 2.50 0.51 9.32
C VAL A 29 3.15 -0.05 10.57
N PHE A 30 3.75 -1.22 10.44
CA PHE A 30 4.48 -1.86 11.54
C PHE A 30 5.89 -1.29 11.64
N HIS A 31 6.32 -1.01 12.85
CA HIS A 31 7.70 -0.70 13.15
C HIS A 31 8.20 -1.64 14.25
N ARG A 32 9.34 -2.29 14.02
CA ARG A 32 9.90 -3.34 14.89
C ARG A 32 10.39 -2.85 16.27
N GLY A 33 10.56 -1.55 16.45
CA GLY A 33 11.12 -0.94 17.66
C GLY A 33 12.63 -0.70 17.55
N LYS A 34 13.26 -0.20 18.62
CA LYS A 34 14.73 0.01 18.71
C LYS A 34 15.18 -0.21 20.15
N GLY A 35 15.75 -1.37 20.44
CA GLY A 35 16.21 -1.72 21.79
C GLY A 35 15.06 -1.85 22.81
N LYS A 36 15.41 -1.84 24.10
CA LYS A 36 14.47 -2.12 25.20
C LYS A 36 13.44 -1.00 25.45
N ASN A 37 13.78 0.24 25.09
CA ASN A 37 12.99 1.43 25.42
C ASN A 37 11.99 1.81 24.32
N HIS A 38 12.06 1.16 23.16
CA HIS A 38 11.18 1.45 22.03
C HIS A 38 10.58 0.15 21.50
N PRO A 39 9.39 -0.24 21.96
CA PRO A 39 8.76 -1.49 21.57
C PRO A 39 8.32 -1.48 20.10
N ALA A 40 7.98 -2.66 19.60
CA ALA A 40 7.34 -2.81 18.31
C ALA A 40 5.92 -2.22 18.36
N LEU A 41 5.57 -1.39 17.38
CA LEU A 41 4.31 -0.65 17.36
C LEU A 41 3.71 -0.59 15.95
N TRP A 42 2.39 -0.43 15.90
CA TRP A 42 1.63 -0.22 14.68
C TRP A 42 1.10 1.21 14.63
N TYR A 43 1.43 1.92 13.55
CA TYR A 43 0.96 3.28 13.33
C TYR A 43 -0.15 3.29 12.28
N GLN A 44 -1.15 4.14 12.49
CA GLN A 44 -2.30 4.31 11.58
C GLN A 44 -2.24 5.63 10.82
N THR A 45 -1.49 6.60 11.33
CA THR A 45 -1.43 7.97 10.81
C THR A 45 -0.01 8.49 10.94
N TRP A 46 0.41 9.37 10.03
CA TRP A 46 1.71 10.03 10.11
C TRP A 46 1.90 10.87 11.38
N PRO A 47 0.91 11.67 11.84
CA PRO A 47 0.97 12.36 13.13
C PRO A 47 1.27 11.46 14.33
N SER A 48 0.84 10.18 14.31
CA SER A 48 1.10 9.24 15.41
C SER A 48 2.53 8.69 15.44
N VAL A 49 3.31 8.86 14.36
CA VAL A 49 4.72 8.43 14.31
C VAL A 49 5.58 9.41 15.11
N PRO A 50 6.39 8.95 16.09
CA PRO A 50 7.29 9.82 16.83
C PRO A 50 8.37 10.47 15.95
N GLU A 51 8.76 11.71 16.24
CA GLU A 51 9.73 12.48 15.44
C GLU A 51 11.07 11.76 15.24
N TRP A 52 11.58 11.09 16.28
CA TRP A 52 12.81 10.30 16.20
C TRP A 52 12.76 9.13 15.20
N LYS A 53 11.57 8.84 14.64
CA LYS A 53 11.33 7.83 13.60
C LYS A 53 11.03 8.37 12.21
N ARG A 54 10.88 9.68 12.07
CA ARG A 54 10.59 10.36 10.80
C ARG A 54 11.84 10.74 10.00
N LYS A 55 13.03 10.31 10.43
CA LYS A 55 14.31 10.78 9.85
C LYS A 55 14.59 10.15 8.49
N ASP A 56 14.60 10.98 7.46
CA ASP A 56 15.03 10.60 6.12
C ASP A 56 16.49 10.09 6.12
N GLY A 57 16.73 8.96 5.46
CA GLY A 57 18.06 8.39 5.26
C GLY A 57 18.51 7.32 6.25
N GLU A 58 17.78 7.07 7.35
CA GLU A 58 18.03 5.90 8.20
C GLU A 58 17.33 4.65 7.63
N SER A 59 18.07 3.55 7.49
CA SER A 59 17.47 2.23 7.26
C SER A 59 16.44 1.98 8.36
N HIS A 60 15.16 1.79 8.00
CA HIS A 60 14.00 1.61 8.89
C HIS A 60 13.29 2.87 9.41
N ALA A 61 13.52 4.05 8.84
CA ALA A 61 12.66 5.21 9.08
C ALA A 61 11.27 5.02 8.44
N LEU A 62 10.25 5.59 9.08
CA LEU A 62 8.92 5.68 8.50
C LEU A 62 8.81 6.98 7.71
N THR A 63 8.19 6.94 6.55
CA THR A 63 7.94 8.12 5.71
C THR A 63 6.46 8.46 5.67
N GLU A 64 6.15 9.73 5.43
CA GLU A 64 4.76 10.19 5.29
C GLU A 64 4.04 9.45 4.15
N SER A 65 4.74 9.12 3.07
CA SER A 65 4.22 8.36 1.92
C SER A 65 3.71 6.96 2.25
N MET A 66 4.05 6.40 3.41
CA MET A 66 3.47 5.13 3.89
C MET A 66 2.02 5.29 4.39
N PHE A 67 1.55 6.53 4.57
CA PHE A 67 0.24 6.89 5.11
C PHE A 67 -0.54 7.70 4.07
N HIS A 68 -1.54 7.08 3.46
CA HIS A 68 -2.38 7.71 2.45
C HIS A 68 -3.71 8.20 3.04
N GLU A 69 -4.16 9.40 2.66
CA GLU A 69 -5.40 10.01 3.17
C GLU A 69 -6.62 9.09 3.06
N ASP A 70 -6.91 8.58 1.86
CA ASP A 70 -8.05 7.67 1.70
C ASP A 70 -7.86 6.29 2.37
N TYR A 71 -6.69 5.66 2.26
CA TYR A 71 -6.50 4.27 2.70
C TYR A 71 -6.08 4.11 4.16
N THR A 72 -5.23 4.98 4.70
CA THR A 72 -4.79 4.86 6.11
C THR A 72 -5.49 5.82 7.04
N TYR A 73 -5.96 6.98 6.60
CA TYR A 73 -6.73 7.87 7.46
C TYR A 73 -8.20 7.55 7.37
N TYR A 74 -8.82 7.74 6.19
CA TYR A 74 -10.26 7.57 6.02
C TYR A 74 -10.70 6.12 6.26
N ASN A 75 -10.07 5.14 5.61
CA ASN A 75 -10.49 3.73 5.70
C ASN A 75 -10.15 3.05 7.04
N ASN A 76 -9.23 3.60 7.86
CA ASN A 76 -8.97 3.07 9.21
C ASN A 76 -9.89 3.65 10.30
N GLN A 77 -10.74 4.64 10.00
CA GLN A 77 -11.66 5.22 10.98
C GLN A 77 -12.62 4.14 11.53
N LYS A 78 -12.85 4.17 12.86
CA LYS A 78 -13.80 3.25 13.52
C LYS A 78 -15.21 3.47 12.99
N GLY A 79 -15.95 2.38 12.80
CA GLY A 79 -17.34 2.42 12.32
C GLY A 79 -17.50 2.56 10.81
N ARG A 80 -16.42 2.58 10.02
CA ARG A 80 -16.50 2.59 8.55
C ARG A 80 -16.95 1.23 8.01
N THR A 81 -18.02 1.26 7.22
CA THR A 81 -18.55 0.11 6.48
C THR A 81 -18.20 0.16 4.99
N VAL A 82 -18.04 1.35 4.41
CA VAL A 82 -17.66 1.57 3.01
C VAL A 82 -16.23 2.08 2.93
N MET A 83 -15.40 1.41 2.14
CA MET A 83 -14.01 1.78 1.92
C MET A 83 -13.87 2.58 0.63
N ARG A 84 -13.03 3.62 0.65
CA ARG A 84 -12.62 4.34 -0.55
C ARG A 84 -11.52 3.59 -1.28
N ASP A 85 -11.56 3.65 -2.60
CA ASP A 85 -10.52 3.07 -3.46
C ASP A 85 -10.25 3.95 -4.69
N PRO A 86 -9.77 5.20 -4.50
CA PRO A 86 -9.59 6.14 -5.61
C PRO A 86 -8.55 5.69 -6.65
N LEU A 87 -7.56 4.88 -6.24
CA LEU A 87 -6.48 4.36 -7.09
C LEU A 87 -6.78 2.97 -7.65
N ASN A 88 -7.92 2.38 -7.31
CA ASN A 88 -8.28 1.00 -7.65
C ASN A 88 -7.26 -0.04 -7.12
N LEU A 89 -6.73 0.15 -5.91
CA LEU A 89 -5.83 -0.81 -5.27
C LEU A 89 -6.48 -2.18 -5.08
N SER A 90 -7.81 -2.28 -4.99
CA SER A 90 -8.50 -3.57 -4.95
C SER A 90 -8.19 -4.47 -6.16
N ARG A 91 -7.80 -3.89 -7.30
CA ARG A 91 -7.42 -4.62 -8.52
C ARG A 91 -6.00 -5.18 -8.50
N CYS A 92 -5.16 -4.75 -7.55
CA CYS A 92 -3.84 -5.34 -7.38
C CYS A 92 -3.97 -6.74 -6.76
N MET A 93 -2.92 -7.53 -6.90
CA MET A 93 -2.90 -8.92 -6.45
C MET A 93 -1.73 -9.15 -5.48
N ARG A 94 -2.04 -9.73 -4.32
CA ARG A 94 -1.04 -10.18 -3.33
C ARG A 94 -1.00 -11.70 -3.30
N PHE A 95 0.18 -12.24 -3.57
CA PHE A 95 0.46 -13.66 -3.52
C PHE A 95 1.26 -13.95 -2.26
N TYR A 96 0.77 -14.89 -1.46
CA TYR A 96 1.35 -15.20 -0.16
C TYR A 96 2.04 -16.55 -0.18
N PRO A 97 3.29 -16.65 0.32
CA PRO A 97 4.02 -17.91 0.32
C PRO A 97 3.30 -19.04 1.08
N HIS A 98 2.49 -18.69 2.07
CA HIS A 98 1.76 -19.65 2.90
C HIS A 98 0.42 -20.08 2.30
N GLU A 99 -0.04 -19.43 1.23
CA GLU A 99 -1.28 -19.81 0.53
C GLU A 99 -0.98 -20.65 -0.71
N ASP A 100 0.18 -20.44 -1.32
CA ASP A 100 0.65 -21.11 -2.52
C ASP A 100 2.18 -21.17 -2.44
N ASN A 101 2.78 -22.36 -2.45
CA ASN A 101 4.23 -22.60 -2.21
C ASN A 101 5.15 -22.04 -3.31
N GLN A 102 4.74 -20.98 -3.99
CA GLN A 102 5.40 -20.33 -5.12
C GLN A 102 6.07 -18.98 -4.73
N GLY A 103 6.21 -18.73 -3.42
CA GLY A 103 6.83 -17.51 -2.91
C GLY A 103 5.84 -16.36 -2.70
N GLY A 104 6.36 -15.19 -2.34
CA GLY A 104 5.55 -14.02 -1.98
C GLY A 104 5.86 -12.85 -2.90
N PHE A 105 4.84 -12.37 -3.60
CA PHE A 105 4.99 -11.27 -4.54
C PHE A 105 3.71 -10.43 -4.65
N PHE A 106 3.86 -9.26 -5.27
CA PHE A 106 2.80 -8.31 -5.50
C PHE A 106 2.76 -7.97 -6.99
N CYS A 107 1.56 -7.93 -7.55
CA CYS A 107 1.35 -7.56 -8.94
C CYS A 107 0.33 -6.41 -9.04
N ALA A 108 0.67 -5.40 -9.83
CA ALA A 108 -0.20 -4.33 -10.25
C ALA A 108 0.00 -4.11 -11.75
N VAL A 109 -1.09 -4.11 -12.51
CA VAL A 109 -1.06 -3.89 -13.95
C VAL A 109 -1.62 -2.51 -14.25
N PHE A 110 -0.86 -1.75 -15.03
CA PHE A 110 -1.16 -0.37 -15.36
C PHE A 110 -1.52 -0.26 -16.83
N LYS A 111 -2.68 0.33 -17.14
CA LYS A 111 -3.02 0.74 -18.50
C LYS A 111 -2.72 2.21 -18.66
N LYS A 112 -1.86 2.54 -19.62
CA LYS A 112 -1.58 3.92 -20.01
C LYS A 112 -2.72 4.44 -20.89
N HIS A 113 -3.29 5.58 -20.52
CA HIS A 113 -4.40 6.25 -21.20
C HIS A 113 -3.95 7.45 -22.03
N ALA A 114 -2.91 8.15 -21.58
CA ALA A 114 -2.38 9.32 -22.25
C ALA A 114 -0.87 9.43 -22.01
N ASP A 115 -0.18 10.15 -22.88
CA ASP A 115 1.20 10.55 -22.65
C ASP A 115 1.25 11.63 -21.56
N VAL A 116 2.22 11.51 -20.66
CA VAL A 116 2.52 12.57 -19.70
C VAL A 116 3.24 13.68 -20.49
N PRO A 117 2.74 14.92 -20.50
CA PRO A 117 3.44 16.03 -21.14
C PRO A 117 4.84 16.18 -20.56
N SER A 118 5.85 16.38 -21.41
CA SER A 118 7.28 16.23 -21.15
C SER A 118 7.92 17.21 -20.14
N GLY A 119 7.14 17.82 -19.23
CA GLY A 119 7.61 18.84 -18.28
C GLY A 119 7.11 18.70 -16.84
N HIS A 120 6.55 17.56 -16.43
CA HIS A 120 5.98 17.36 -15.08
C HIS A 120 6.73 16.30 -14.26
N ILE A 121 8.07 16.36 -14.25
CA ILE A 121 8.88 15.66 -13.25
C ILE A 121 9.46 16.76 -12.35
N GLN A 122 8.79 17.04 -11.23
CA GLN A 122 9.38 17.75 -10.08
C GLN A 122 9.43 16.79 -8.90
#